data_AF-A0AA51FSL7-F1
#
_entry.id   AF-A0AA51FSL7-F1
#
_cell.length_a   1.000
_cell.length_b   1.000
_cell.length_c   1.000
_cell.angle_alpha   90.00
_cell.angle_beta   90.00
_cell.angle_gamma   90.00
#
_symmetry.space_group_name_H-M   'P 1'
#
loop_
_entity.id
_entity.type
_entity.pdbx_description
1 polymer ?
#
loop_
_entity_poly.entity_id
_entity_poly.type
_entity_poly.pdbx_seq_one_letter_code
_entity_poly.pdbx_strand_id
1 'polypeptide(L)' 'ACSSEVMMLRVARRYDASTDSILFANNEAYTRDNYRKAGMSYVIEDLLHFCRCMYAMSLDNVH' A
#
# COMPACT_ATOMS: atom_id res chain seq x y z
N ALA A 1 1.00 -19.53 9.24
CA ALA A 1 0.30 -18.29 9.60
C ALA A 1 1.17 -17.12 9.16
N CYS A 2 0.96 -16.60 7.94
CA CYS A 2 1.67 -15.44 7.35
C CYS A 2 0.78 -14.64 6.38
N SER A 3 -0.54 -14.85 6.41
CA SER A 3 -1.46 -14.33 5.38
C SER A 3 -1.58 -12.81 5.39
N SER A 4 -1.59 -12.19 6.58
CA SER A 4 -1.63 -10.74 6.75
C SER A 4 -0.34 -10.06 6.28
N GLU A 5 0.82 -10.62 6.62
CA GLU A 5 2.14 -10.10 6.24
C GLU A 5 2.34 -10.15 4.72
N VAL A 6 2.00 -11.30 4.10
CA VAL A 6 2.07 -11.44 2.64
C VAL A 6 1.11 -10.48 1.94
N MET A 7 -0.06 -10.21 2.53
CA MET A 7 -0.99 -9.21 2.00
C MET A 7 -0.37 -7.81 2.02
N MET A 8 0.31 -7.42 3.10
CA MET A 8 0.98 -6.11 3.19
C MET A 8 2.08 -5.95 2.14
N LEU A 9 2.87 -7.00 1.88
CA LEU A 9 3.89 -6.97 0.82
C LEU A 9 3.26 -6.83 -0.57
N ARG A 10 2.13 -7.50 -0.83
CA ARG A 10 1.40 -7.38 -2.11
C ARG A 10 0.85 -5.97 -2.31
N VAL A 11 0.36 -5.34 -1.24
CA VAL A 11 -0.13 -3.97 -1.27
C VAL A 11 1.01 -2.98 -1.55
N ALA A 12 2.15 -3.11 -0.88
CA ALA A 12 3.31 -2.24 -1.09
C ALA A 12 3.82 -2.27 -2.54
N ARG A 13 3.74 -3.43 -3.21
CA ARG A 13 4.11 -3.55 -4.64
C ARG A 13 3.14 -2.86 -5.60
N ARG A 14 1.93 -2.53 -5.15
CA ARG A 14 0.89 -1.80 -5.92
C ARG A 14 0.71 -0.37 -5.45
N TYR A 15 1.61 0.12 -4.60
CA TYR A 15 1.64 1.51 -4.19
C TYR A 15 2.15 2.38 -5.35
N ASP A 16 1.39 3.42 -5.66
CA ASP A 16 1.79 4.46 -6.61
C ASP A 16 2.28 5.68 -5.84
N ALA A 17 3.58 5.96 -5.95
CA ALA A 17 4.22 7.09 -5.30
C ALA A 17 3.78 8.45 -5.87
N SER A 18 3.27 8.51 -7.11
CA SER A 18 2.85 9.77 -7.72
C SER A 18 1.53 10.29 -7.15
N THR A 19 0.63 9.38 -6.76
CA THR A 19 -0.71 9.70 -6.26
C THR A 19 -0.90 9.40 -4.77
N ASP A 20 0.13 8.90 -4.07
CA ASP A 20 0.08 8.43 -2.68
C ASP A 20 -1.10 7.47 -2.45
N SER A 21 -1.26 6.50 -3.35
CA SER A 21 -2.44 5.62 -3.40
C SER A 21 -2.07 4.16 -3.65
N ILE A 22 -3.00 3.26 -3.32
CA ILE A 22 -2.86 1.82 -3.55
C ILE A 22 -3.76 1.43 -4.72
N LEU A 23 -3.16 0.84 -5.76
CA LEU A 23 -3.91 0.35 -6.91
C LEU A 23 -4.50 -1.03 -6.61
N PHE A 24 -5.82 -1.12 -6.54
CA PHE A 24 -6.50 -2.41 -6.33
C PHE A 24 -6.56 -3.23 -7.62
N ALA A 25 -6.93 -4.51 -7.50
CA ALA A 25 -7.02 -5.43 -8.64
C ALA A 25 -8.07 -4.99 -9.69
N ASN A 26 -9.00 -4.10 -9.32
CA ASN A 26 -9.97 -3.47 -10.22
C ASN A 26 -9.41 -2.25 -10.97
N ASN A 27 -8.10 -1.98 -10.88
CA ASN A 27 -7.43 -0.79 -11.41
C ASN A 27 -7.92 0.55 -10.82
N GLU A 28 -8.63 0.52 -9.69
CA GLU A 28 -8.98 1.74 -8.98
C GLU A 28 -7.90 2.11 -7.98
N ALA A 29 -7.55 3.39 -7.96
CA ALA A 29 -6.63 3.97 -6.99
C ALA A 29 -7.38 4.30 -5.69
N TYR A 30 -7.00 3.61 -4.62
CA TYR A 30 -7.53 3.88 -3.29
C TYR A 30 -6.61 4.82 -2.53
N THR A 31 -7.07 6.05 -2.34
CA THR A 31 -6.37 7.09 -1.56
C THR A 31 -6.69 6.99 -0.08
N ARG A 32 -5.94 7.72 0.75
CA ARG A 32 -6.22 7.87 2.19
C ARG A 32 -7.69 8.21 2.48
N ASP A 33 -8.31 9.06 1.67
CA ASP A 33 -9.71 9.46 1.85
C ASP A 33 -10.69 8.31 1.62
N ASN A 34 -10.41 7.40 0.67
CA ASN A 34 -11.25 6.23 0.44
C ASN A 34 -11.23 5.30 1.66
N TYR A 35 -10.05 5.08 2.25
CA TYR A 35 -9.91 4.32 3.49
C TYR A 35 -10.57 5.01 4.68
N ARG A 36 -10.48 6.35 4.77
CA ARG A 36 -11.15 7.12 5.83
C ARG A 36 -12.67 7.01 5.73
N LYS A 37 -13.23 7.12 4.52
CA LYS A 37 -14.67 6.93 4.28
C LYS A 37 -15.14 5.52 4.63
N ALA A 38 -14.28 4.52 4.45
CA ALA A 38 -14.55 3.13 4.83
C ALA A 38 -14.33 2.83 6.34
N GLY A 39 -13.95 3.81 7.16
CA GLY A 39 -13.69 3.62 8.60
C GLY A 39 -12.33 2.97 8.92
N MET A 40 -11.42 2.91 7.95
CA MET A 40 -10.09 2.30 8.07
C MET A 40 -8.96 3.34 8.20
N SER A 41 -9.28 4.54 8.70
CA SER A 41 -8.30 5.63 8.83
C SER A 41 -7.12 5.29 9.75
N TYR A 42 -7.32 4.40 10.72
CA TYR A 42 -6.28 4.00 11.67
C TYR A 42 -5.19 3.11 11.07
N VAL A 43 -5.50 2.34 10.01
CA VAL A 43 -4.53 1.42 9.37
C VAL A 43 -3.81 2.10 8.22
N ILE A 44 -4.50 2.97 7.48
CA ILE A 44 -4.00 3.47 6.20
C ILE A 44 -2.77 4.37 6.34
N GLU A 45 -2.62 5.09 7.46
CA GLU A 45 -1.45 5.94 7.67
C GLU A 45 -0.16 5.11 7.81
N ASP A 46 -0.18 4.10 8.69
CA ASP A 46 0.94 3.18 8.87
C ASP A 46 1.22 2.38 7.60
N LEU A 47 0.17 1.96 6.88
CA LEU A 47 0.29 1.23 5.63
C LEU A 47 0.96 2.06 4.53
N LEU A 48 0.51 3.30 4.30
CA LEU A 48 1.13 4.19 3.32
C LEU A 48 2.54 4.59 3.74
N HIS A 49 2.79 4.78 5.04
CA HIS A 49 4.14 5.00 5.55
C HIS A 49 5.07 3.81 5.23
N PHE A 50 4.62 2.58 5.49
CA PHE A 50 5.35 1.37 5.10
C PHE A 50 5.60 1.30 3.60
N CYS A 51 4.60 1.58 2.77
CA CYS A 51 4.75 1.57 1.31
C CYS A 51 5.77 2.62 0.83
N ARG A 52 5.78 3.81 1.43
CA ARG A 52 6.77 4.86 1.15
C ARG A 52 8.19 4.42 1.52
N CYS A 53 8.38 3.82 2.68
CA CYS A 53 9.68 3.27 3.09
C CYS A 53 10.15 2.17 2.14
N MET A 54 9.25 1.26 1.74
CA MET A 54 9.55 0.18 0.78
C MET A 54 9.90 0.71 -0.61
N TYR A 55 9.18 1.73 -1.08
CA TYR A 55 9.47 2.40 -2.35
C TYR A 55 10.82 3.13 -2.30
N ALA A 56 11.11 3.84 -1.20
CA ALA A 56 12.39 4.52 -1.00
C ALA A 56 13.58 3.55 -0.93
N MET A 57 13.37 2.33 -0.41
CA MET A 57 14.39 1.27 -0.41
C MET A 57 14.70 0.74 -1.82
N SER A 58 13.96 1.14 -2.87
CA SER A 58 14.16 0.70 -4.26
C SER A 58 14.45 -0.79 -4.31
N LEU A 59 13.52 -1.59 -3.77
CA LEU A 59 13.65 -3.05 -3.78
C LEU A 59 13.74 -3.52 -5.22
N ASP A 60 14.95 -3.64 -5.73
CA ASP A 60 15.24 -4.36 -6.95
C ASP A 60 14.71 -5.78 -6.76
N ASN A 61 13.97 -6.28 -7.75
CA ASN A 61 13.62 -7.69 -7.75
C ASN A 61 14.93 -8.47 -7.84
N VAL A 62 15.39 -9.01 -6.71
CA VAL A 62 16.56 -9.89 -6.67
C VAL A 62 16.28 -11.05 -7.63
N HIS A 63 17.11 -11.12 -8.67
CA HIS A 63 16.92 -11.95 -9.85
C HIS A 63 17.43 -13.38 -9.66
#